data_AF-A0A9R0QB20-F1
#
_entry.id   AF-A0A9R0QB20-F1
#
_cell.length_a   1.000
_cell.length_b   1.000
_cell.length_c   1.000
_cell.angle_alpha   90.00
_cell.angle_beta   90.00
_cell.angle_gamma   90.00
#
_symmetry.space_group_name_H-M   'P 1'
#
loop_
_entity.id
_entity.type
_entity.pdbx_description
1 polymer ?
#
loop_
_entity_poly.entity_id
_entity_poly.type
_entity_poly.pdbx_seq_one_letter_code
_entity_poly.pdbx_strand_id
1 'polypeptide(L)'
;MASLANLMIPLFSLTLMLLHAPAPAVCDDLGAGLSPGHRTHIVLLRPPVEAGSEDDHRWWQDSFLPTPLAGSYEPRLIHTYTEVFTGFAVRLTEDDLAVVSQRKEFLRAFPDHLWHPSTTHTPKFLGLEKDAGLWRDTNYGQGVIIGVLDTGIYAEHPSFDDSGIPPPPSKWKGSCHGAARCNNKLIGAKFRNPRAYDSGDDTGHGTHTSSTAAGNFVSHASAHGLGRGTVLHMHTWPCTGCA
;
A
#
# COMPACT_ATOMS: atom_id res chain seq x y z
N MET A 1 -19.94 -54.30 -12.99
CA MET A 1 -18.46 -54.34 -13.00
C MET A 1 -17.97 -52.99 -13.47
N ALA A 2 -17.65 -52.07 -12.56
CA ALA A 2 -17.05 -50.79 -12.94
C ALA A 2 -15.56 -51.04 -13.25
N SER A 3 -15.13 -50.63 -14.44
CA SER A 3 -13.76 -50.86 -14.93
C SER A 3 -12.74 -50.11 -14.06
N LEU A 4 -11.65 -50.78 -13.66
CA LEU A 4 -10.52 -50.20 -12.91
C LEU A 4 -9.95 -48.92 -13.57
N ALA A 5 -10.18 -48.71 -14.87
CA ALA A 5 -9.75 -47.51 -15.60
C ALA A 5 -10.40 -46.21 -15.07
N ASN A 6 -11.62 -46.27 -14.51
CA ASN A 6 -12.33 -45.08 -14.02
C ASN A 6 -11.89 -44.62 -12.62
N LEU A 7 -11.08 -45.42 -11.92
CA LEU A 7 -10.54 -45.06 -10.60
C LEU A 7 -9.15 -44.41 -10.68
N MET A 8 -8.44 -44.54 -11.81
CA MET A 8 -7.08 -44.00 -11.97
C MET A 8 -7.05 -42.53 -12.41
N ILE A 9 -8.10 -42.06 -13.10
CA ILE A 9 -8.27 -40.67 -13.53
C ILE A 9 -8.37 -39.67 -12.36
N PRO A 10 -9.16 -39.93 -11.28
CA PRO A 10 -9.20 -39.02 -10.14
C PRO A 10 -7.89 -39.03 -9.33
N LEU A 11 -7.18 -40.17 -9.25
CA LEU A 11 -5.89 -40.24 -8.56
C LEU A 11 -4.78 -39.45 -9.28
N PHE A 12 -4.75 -39.49 -10.62
CA PHE A 12 -3.77 -38.73 -11.41
C PHE A 12 -4.04 -37.21 -11.39
N SER A 13 -5.32 -36.82 -11.25
CA SER A 13 -5.72 -35.42 -11.12
C SER A 13 -5.38 -34.84 -9.74
N LEU A 14 -5.47 -35.67 -8.68
CA LEU A 14 -5.14 -35.25 -7.32
C LEU A 14 -3.63 -35.07 -7.11
N THR A 15 -2.79 -35.91 -7.74
CA THR A 15 -1.33 -35.77 -7.67
C THR A 15 -0.82 -34.57 -8.47
N LEU A 16 -1.43 -34.24 -9.60
CA LEU A 16 -1.05 -33.05 -10.40
C LEU A 16 -1.39 -31.73 -9.70
N MET A 17 -2.46 -31.69 -8.90
CA MET A 17 -2.81 -30.54 -8.06
C MET A 17 -1.84 -30.35 -6.86
N LEU A 18 -1.28 -31.43 -6.33
CA LEU A 18 -0.29 -31.35 -5.24
C LEU A 18 1.09 -30.90 -5.72
N LEU A 19 1.43 -31.08 -7.01
CA LEU A 19 2.69 -30.60 -7.60
C LEU A 19 2.69 -29.12 -8.01
N HIS A 20 1.51 -28.48 -8.11
CA HIS A 20 1.36 -27.07 -8.46
C HIS A 20 0.82 -26.22 -7.31
N ALA A 21 0.77 -26.75 -6.09
CA ALA A 21 0.54 -25.90 -4.93
C ALA A 21 1.70 -24.90 -4.86
N PRO A 22 1.46 -23.58 -5.02
CA PRO A 22 2.50 -22.61 -4.77
C PRO A 22 2.97 -22.85 -3.33
N ALA A 23 4.28 -22.98 -3.14
CA ALA A 23 4.84 -22.98 -1.79
C ALA A 23 4.21 -21.78 -1.06
N PRO A 24 3.74 -21.93 0.19
CA PRO A 24 3.36 -20.77 0.96
C PRO A 24 4.53 -19.80 0.86
N ALA A 25 4.26 -18.58 0.39
CA ALA A 25 5.25 -17.53 0.41
C ALA A 25 5.64 -17.35 1.89
N VAL A 26 6.72 -18.00 2.28
CA VAL A 26 7.45 -17.65 3.49
C VAL A 26 8.12 -16.34 3.12
N CYS A 27 7.36 -15.26 3.26
CA CYS A 27 7.96 -13.95 3.36
C CYS A 27 8.77 -14.01 4.65
N ASP A 28 10.10 -14.07 4.50
CA ASP A 28 11.03 -13.91 5.60
C ASP A 28 10.54 -12.75 6.46
N ASP A 29 10.25 -13.05 7.72
CA ASP A 29 10.10 -12.05 8.75
C ASP A 29 11.36 -11.18 8.65
N LEU A 30 11.19 -9.89 8.38
CA LEU A 30 12.29 -8.92 8.31
C LEU A 30 13.08 -8.85 9.64
N GLY A 31 12.72 -9.66 10.63
CA GLY A 31 13.47 -9.98 11.83
C GLY A 31 14.70 -10.88 11.68
N ALA A 32 15.02 -11.42 10.49
CA ALA A 32 16.13 -12.38 10.30
C ALA A 32 17.57 -11.86 10.58
N GLY A 33 17.72 -10.64 11.10
CA GLY A 33 19.00 -10.08 11.58
C GLY A 33 18.92 -9.42 12.97
N LEU A 34 17.85 -9.67 13.74
CA LEU A 34 17.64 -8.98 15.02
C LEU A 34 18.49 -9.59 16.14
N SER A 35 19.26 -8.73 16.82
CA SER A 35 19.78 -9.04 18.15
C SER A 35 18.58 -9.22 19.11
N PRO A 36 18.60 -10.23 20.01
CA PRO A 36 17.46 -10.50 20.89
C PRO A 36 17.03 -9.24 21.65
N GLY A 37 15.74 -8.88 21.54
CA GLY A 37 15.13 -7.81 22.35
C GLY A 37 14.91 -6.46 21.65
N HIS A 38 15.41 -6.24 20.44
CA HIS A 38 15.13 -5.00 19.70
C HIS A 38 13.83 -5.10 18.88
N ARG A 39 12.96 -4.09 19.02
CA ARG A 39 11.72 -3.96 18.26
C ARG A 39 11.62 -2.57 17.62
N THR A 40 10.99 -2.50 16.46
CA THR A 40 10.69 -1.23 15.81
C THR A 40 9.54 -0.54 16.53
N HIS A 41 9.73 0.73 16.87
CA HIS A 41 8.75 1.59 17.50
C HIS A 41 8.61 2.87 16.68
N ILE A 42 7.38 3.39 16.62
CA ILE A 42 7.09 4.73 16.13
C ILE A 42 6.92 5.63 17.34
N VAL A 43 7.81 6.61 17.46
CA VAL A 43 7.86 7.57 18.56
C VAL A 43 7.26 8.90 18.09
N LEU A 44 6.27 9.40 18.82
CA LEU A 44 5.65 10.70 18.61
C LEU A 44 6.23 11.72 19.59
N LEU A 45 6.59 12.88 19.06
CA LEU A 45 7.17 13.98 19.79
C LEU A 45 6.28 15.23 19.72
N ARG A 46 6.42 16.10 20.71
CA ARG A 46 5.98 17.47 20.62
C ARG A 46 6.85 18.20 19.58
N PRO A 47 6.27 18.92 18.62
CA PRO A 47 7.05 19.70 17.66
C PRO A 47 7.96 20.72 18.38
N PRO A 48 9.18 20.96 17.87
CA PRO A 48 10.03 22.04 18.37
C PRO A 48 9.36 23.40 18.14
N VAL A 49 9.68 24.38 18.99
CA VAL A 49 9.09 25.74 18.92
C VAL A 49 9.55 26.48 17.66
N GLU A 50 10.73 26.15 17.15
CA GLU A 50 11.27 26.69 15.90
C GLU A 50 11.33 25.59 14.83
N ALA A 51 10.86 25.90 13.63
CA ALA A 51 10.97 25.02 12.47
C ALA A 51 12.40 25.13 11.91
N GLY A 52 13.18 24.06 12.03
CA GLY A 52 14.49 23.92 11.40
C GLY A 52 14.39 23.33 10.00
N SER A 53 15.53 23.15 9.33
CA SER A 53 15.61 22.37 8.09
C SER A 53 15.34 20.87 8.33
N GLU A 54 15.13 20.08 7.27
CA GLU A 54 14.96 18.62 7.40
C GLU A 54 16.18 17.94 8.06
N ASP A 55 17.39 18.41 7.74
CA ASP A 55 18.62 17.90 8.35
C ASP A 55 18.69 18.26 9.84
N ASP A 56 18.24 19.45 10.22
CA ASP A 56 18.13 19.86 11.64
C ASP A 56 17.12 18.97 12.38
N HIS A 57 15.99 18.64 11.75
CA HIS A 57 15.00 17.73 12.32
C HIS A 57 15.56 16.32 12.49
N ARG A 58 16.26 15.79 11.49
CA ARG A 58 16.87 14.45 11.59
C ARG A 58 17.92 14.40 12.69
N TRP A 59 18.81 15.38 12.76
CA TRP A 59 19.84 15.44 13.78
C TRP A 59 19.26 15.61 15.18
N TRP A 60 18.27 16.49 15.34
CA TRP A 60 17.55 16.67 16.60
C TRP A 60 16.84 15.39 17.03
N GLN A 61 16.18 14.66 16.12
CA GLN A 61 15.52 13.39 16.41
C GLN A 61 16.52 12.29 16.78
N ASP A 62 17.67 12.21 16.09
CA ASP A 62 18.74 11.26 16.41
C ASP A 62 19.30 11.49 17.82
N SER A 63 19.30 12.74 18.31
CA SER A 63 19.74 13.07 19.68
C SER A 63 18.90 12.44 20.80
N PHE A 64 17.71 11.92 20.49
CA PHE A 64 16.88 11.18 21.45
C PHE A 64 17.41 9.77 21.70
N LEU A 65 18.24 9.25 20.80
CA LEU A 65 18.64 7.85 20.83
C LEU A 65 19.86 7.63 21.74
N PRO A 66 19.88 6.53 22.52
CA PRO A 66 21.09 6.12 23.24
C PRO A 66 22.25 5.83 22.29
N THR A 67 23.48 5.89 22.80
CA THR A 67 24.75 5.69 22.07
C THR A 67 24.69 4.48 21.12
N PRO A 68 25.20 4.58 19.87
CA PRO A 68 25.05 3.54 18.85
C PRO A 68 25.47 2.14 19.32
N LEU A 69 24.76 1.10 18.87
CA LEU A 69 25.13 -0.30 19.13
C LEU A 69 26.50 -0.59 18.53
N ALA A 70 27.46 -0.93 19.39
CA ALA A 70 28.69 -1.57 18.93
C ALA A 70 28.32 -2.93 18.32
N GLY A 71 28.50 -3.08 17.00
CA GLY A 71 28.39 -4.36 16.31
C GLY A 71 27.12 -4.62 15.49
N SER A 72 26.19 -3.67 15.31
CA SER A 72 25.11 -3.80 14.33
C SER A 72 25.31 -2.85 13.14
N TYR A 73 25.35 -3.40 11.92
CA TYR A 73 25.47 -2.64 10.67
C TYR A 73 24.18 -1.90 10.27
N GLU A 74 23.07 -2.19 10.94
CA GLU A 74 21.76 -1.65 10.63
C GLU A 74 21.49 -0.36 11.45
N PRO A 75 21.03 0.74 10.82
CA PRO A 75 20.77 2.00 11.50
C PRO A 75 19.65 1.85 12.54
N ARG A 76 19.85 2.41 13.74
CA ARG A 76 18.81 2.46 14.79
C ARG A 76 17.65 3.36 14.38
N LEU A 77 17.94 4.53 13.83
CA LEU A 77 16.96 5.44 13.26
C LEU A 77 16.58 4.96 11.85
N ILE A 78 15.36 4.49 11.69
CA ILE A 78 14.84 3.93 10.43
C ILE A 78 14.28 5.06 9.57
N HIS A 79 13.48 5.95 10.19
CA HIS A 79 12.81 7.02 9.45
C HIS A 79 12.43 8.19 10.36
N THR A 80 12.33 9.39 9.77
CA THR A 80 11.97 10.65 10.45
C THR A 80 10.68 11.22 9.89
N TYR A 81 9.72 11.51 10.75
CA TYR A 81 8.43 12.11 10.41
C TYR A 81 8.44 13.60 10.78
N THR A 82 8.09 14.45 9.81
CA THR A 82 8.05 15.92 9.95
C THR A 82 6.75 16.54 9.47
N GLU A 83 6.08 15.90 8.50
CA GLU A 83 4.94 16.50 7.78
C GLU A 83 3.63 16.44 8.54
N VAL A 84 3.17 15.22 8.86
CA VAL A 84 1.85 14.99 9.50
C VAL A 84 1.96 15.02 11.02
N PHE A 85 3.10 14.58 11.54
CA PHE A 85 3.45 14.65 12.94
C PHE A 85 4.98 14.71 13.06
N THR A 86 5.45 15.19 14.21
CA THR A 86 6.87 15.18 14.55
C THR A 86 7.19 13.89 15.29
N GLY A 87 8.15 13.11 14.78
CA GLY A 87 8.51 11.84 15.40
C GLY A 87 9.46 11.02 14.55
N PHE A 88 9.72 9.78 14.95
CA PHE A 88 10.61 8.89 14.20
C PHE A 88 10.24 7.41 14.37
N ALA A 89 10.58 6.60 13.36
CA ALA A 89 10.61 5.16 13.45
C ALA A 89 12.03 4.72 13.85
N VAL A 90 12.14 3.93 14.91
CA VAL A 90 13.42 3.55 15.49
C VAL A 90 13.38 2.12 16.00
N ARG A 91 14.53 1.44 15.99
CA ARG A 91 14.70 0.14 16.59
C ARG A 91 15.34 0.25 17.98
N LEU A 92 14.59 -0.10 19.02
CA LEU A 92 14.96 0.03 20.43
C LEU A 92 14.65 -1.25 21.22
N THR A 93 15.35 -1.45 22.33
CA THR A 93 14.89 -2.34 23.41
C THR A 93 13.85 -1.62 24.29
N GLU A 94 13.16 -2.36 25.15
CA GLU A 94 12.26 -1.75 26.14
C GLU A 94 13.01 -0.81 27.11
N ASP A 95 14.24 -1.16 27.48
CA ASP A 95 15.08 -0.32 28.36
C ASP A 95 15.50 0.98 27.65
N ASP A 96 15.90 0.89 26.38
CA ASP A 96 16.21 2.08 25.56
C ASP A 96 14.96 2.96 25.42
N LEU A 97 13.79 2.35 25.18
CA LEU A 97 12.52 3.07 25.07
C LEU A 97 12.14 3.78 26.39
N ALA A 98 12.39 3.15 27.53
CA ALA A 98 12.19 3.77 28.84
C ALA A 98 13.03 5.05 28.99
N VAL A 99 14.29 5.05 28.52
CA VAL A 99 15.14 6.25 28.51
C VAL A 99 14.59 7.32 27.57
N VAL A 100 14.20 6.95 26.33
CA VAL A 100 13.60 7.89 25.38
C VAL A 100 12.32 8.52 25.96
N SER A 101 11.52 7.75 26.68
CA SER A 101 10.25 8.20 27.26
C SER A 101 10.39 9.29 28.33
N GLN A 102 11.58 9.44 28.92
CA GLN A 102 11.87 10.46 29.93
C GLN A 102 12.12 11.85 29.34
N ARG A 103 12.26 11.97 28.01
CA ARG A 103 12.51 13.25 27.34
C ARG A 103 11.27 14.12 27.37
N LYS A 104 11.42 15.42 27.63
CA LYS A 104 10.28 16.35 27.81
C LYS A 104 9.38 16.49 26.57
N GLU A 105 9.95 16.22 25.39
CA GLU A 105 9.25 16.26 24.10
C GLU A 105 8.57 14.93 23.76
N PHE A 106 8.85 13.84 24.47
CA PHE A 106 8.19 12.57 24.23
C PHE A 106 6.69 12.67 24.53
N LEU A 107 5.85 12.17 23.62
CA LEU A 107 4.41 12.08 23.81
C LEU A 107 3.96 10.63 23.97
N ARG A 108 4.37 9.77 23.04
CA ARG A 108 3.94 8.36 22.99
C ARG A 108 4.88 7.56 22.10
N ALA A 109 5.00 6.27 22.37
CA ALA A 109 5.54 5.30 21.43
C ALA A 109 4.55 4.16 21.25
N PHE A 110 4.56 3.56 20.07
CA PHE A 110 3.83 2.33 19.79
C PHE A 110 4.73 1.37 18.99
N PRO A 111 4.62 0.06 19.23
CA PRO A 111 5.31 -0.92 18.43
C PRO A 111 4.81 -0.85 16.98
N ASP A 112 5.73 -1.06 16.04
CA ASP A 112 5.38 -1.20 14.64
C ASP A 112 4.60 -2.51 14.42
N HIS A 113 3.61 -2.46 13.54
CA HIS A 113 2.74 -3.59 13.24
C HIS A 113 2.61 -3.73 11.73
N LEU A 114 2.92 -4.94 11.23
CA LEU A 114 2.64 -5.28 9.86
C LEU A 114 1.13 -5.53 9.70
N TRP A 115 0.50 -4.75 8.84
CA TRP A 115 -0.90 -4.94 8.46
C TRP A 115 -0.97 -5.68 7.13
N HIS A 116 -1.91 -6.62 7.03
CA HIS A 116 -2.12 -7.39 5.80
C HIS A 116 -3.28 -6.81 4.99
N PRO A 117 -3.16 -6.79 3.64
CA PRO A 117 -4.25 -6.36 2.78
C PRO A 117 -5.53 -7.17 3.05
N SER A 118 -6.66 -6.47 3.11
CA SER A 118 -7.98 -7.06 3.35
C SER A 118 -9.01 -6.36 2.48
N THR A 119 -9.82 -7.12 1.75
CA THR A 119 -10.95 -6.60 0.98
C THR A 119 -12.19 -7.45 1.28
N THR A 120 -13.22 -6.85 1.89
CA THR A 120 -14.40 -7.61 2.32
C THR A 120 -15.60 -7.48 1.38
N HIS A 121 -15.87 -6.36 0.70
CA HIS A 121 -17.09 -6.22 -0.14
C HIS A 121 -17.00 -5.23 -1.33
N THR A 122 -17.92 -5.40 -2.31
CA THR A 122 -17.97 -4.72 -3.62
C THR A 122 -19.07 -3.64 -3.74
N PRO A 123 -18.92 -2.66 -4.66
CA PRO A 123 -19.75 -1.44 -4.70
C PRO A 123 -21.16 -1.59 -5.28
N LYS A 124 -21.54 -2.74 -5.86
CA LYS A 124 -22.90 -2.95 -6.42
C LYS A 124 -24.00 -2.91 -5.35
N PHE A 125 -23.63 -3.15 -4.09
CA PHE A 125 -24.54 -3.03 -2.96
C PHE A 125 -25.10 -1.61 -2.77
N LEU A 126 -24.41 -0.58 -3.28
CA LEU A 126 -24.72 0.83 -3.00
C LEU A 126 -25.69 1.50 -3.99
N GLY A 127 -26.24 0.76 -4.98
CA GLY A 127 -27.23 1.33 -5.91
C GLY A 127 -26.70 2.43 -6.83
N LEU A 128 -25.40 2.43 -7.13
CA LEU A 128 -24.77 3.40 -8.03
C LEU A 128 -25.05 3.02 -9.49
N GLU A 129 -25.67 3.93 -10.25
CA GLU A 129 -26.03 3.74 -11.67
C GLU A 129 -25.36 4.81 -12.53
N LYS A 130 -24.89 4.40 -13.72
CA LYS A 130 -24.30 5.31 -14.71
C LYS A 130 -25.35 6.33 -15.19
N ASP A 131 -24.97 7.60 -15.23
CA ASP A 131 -25.79 8.75 -15.66
C ASP A 131 -27.02 9.06 -14.78
N ALA A 132 -27.08 8.50 -13.57
CA ALA A 132 -28.17 8.72 -12.62
C ALA A 132 -27.68 8.85 -11.16
N GLY A 133 -28.54 9.36 -10.29
CA GLY A 133 -28.29 9.45 -8.84
C GLY A 133 -27.02 10.22 -8.45
N LEU A 134 -26.38 9.76 -7.38
CA LEU A 134 -25.22 10.43 -6.76
C LEU A 134 -24.07 10.71 -7.74
N TRP A 135 -23.85 9.83 -8.72
CA TRP A 135 -22.80 10.04 -9.73
C TRP A 135 -23.09 11.22 -10.65
N ARG A 136 -24.31 11.36 -11.15
CA ARG A 136 -24.64 12.54 -11.97
C ARG A 136 -24.56 13.82 -11.13
N ASP A 137 -25.07 13.77 -9.90
CA ASP A 137 -25.17 14.94 -9.03
C ASP A 137 -23.80 15.41 -8.51
N THR A 138 -22.81 14.51 -8.40
CA THR A 138 -21.42 14.83 -8.03
C THR A 138 -20.49 14.92 -9.24
N ASN A 139 -21.02 14.85 -10.46
CA ASN A 139 -20.25 14.79 -11.70
C ASN A 139 -19.16 13.72 -11.63
N TYR A 140 -19.54 12.54 -11.13
CA TYR A 140 -18.75 11.34 -10.88
C TYR A 140 -17.58 11.54 -9.89
N GLY A 141 -17.48 12.71 -9.25
CA GLY A 141 -16.40 13.12 -8.36
C GLY A 141 -15.28 13.93 -9.05
N GLN A 142 -15.62 14.69 -10.09
CA GLN A 142 -14.66 15.56 -10.78
C GLN A 142 -13.89 16.45 -9.82
N GLY A 143 -12.55 16.44 -9.95
CA GLY A 143 -11.65 17.28 -9.14
C GLY A 143 -11.28 16.71 -7.76
N VAL A 144 -11.80 15.54 -7.41
CA VAL A 144 -11.39 14.73 -6.26
C VAL A 144 -10.27 13.77 -6.71
N ILE A 145 -9.27 13.60 -5.85
CA ILE A 145 -8.14 12.69 -6.07
C ILE A 145 -8.17 11.66 -4.94
N ILE A 146 -8.19 10.37 -5.29
CA ILE A 146 -8.19 9.26 -4.33
C ILE A 146 -6.78 8.70 -4.21
N GLY A 147 -6.18 8.80 -3.01
CA GLY A 147 -4.93 8.13 -2.66
C GLY A 147 -5.19 6.73 -2.13
N VAL A 148 -4.55 5.73 -2.71
CA VAL A 148 -4.68 4.31 -2.31
C VAL A 148 -3.31 3.81 -1.85
N LEU A 149 -3.18 3.46 -0.57
CA LEU A 149 -1.98 2.78 -0.04
C LEU A 149 -2.21 1.27 -0.10
N ASP A 150 -1.52 0.55 -0.98
CA ASP A 150 -1.75 -0.87 -1.25
C ASP A 150 -0.46 -1.55 -1.77
N THR A 151 -0.54 -2.70 -2.45
CA THR A 151 0.60 -3.49 -2.93
C THR A 151 1.26 -2.96 -4.20
N GLY A 152 0.79 -1.81 -4.73
CA GLY A 152 1.24 -1.23 -6.00
C GLY A 152 0.10 -1.05 -7.00
N ILE A 153 0.46 -0.88 -8.27
CA ILE A 153 -0.50 -0.73 -9.37
C ILE A 153 0.00 -1.36 -10.68
N TYR A 154 -0.86 -2.12 -11.36
CA TYR A 154 -0.67 -2.46 -12.78
C TYR A 154 -1.26 -1.34 -13.65
N ALA A 155 -0.41 -0.37 -14.01
CA ALA A 155 -0.82 0.89 -14.63
C ALA A 155 -1.49 0.72 -16.01
N GLU A 156 -1.13 -0.32 -16.77
CA GLU A 156 -1.66 -0.60 -18.10
C GLU A 156 -3.04 -1.27 -18.07
N HIS A 157 -3.61 -1.56 -16.89
CA HIS A 157 -4.94 -2.16 -16.79
C HIS A 157 -6.02 -1.24 -17.41
N PRO A 158 -7.00 -1.76 -18.18
CA PRO A 158 -8.04 -0.94 -18.83
C PRO A 158 -8.84 -0.04 -17.90
N SER A 159 -8.95 -0.38 -16.61
CA SER A 159 -9.58 0.47 -15.60
C SER A 159 -8.84 1.79 -15.35
N PHE A 160 -7.59 1.94 -15.81
CA PHE A 160 -6.80 3.17 -15.67
C PHE A 160 -6.60 3.91 -17.00
N ASP A 161 -7.36 3.53 -18.04
CA ASP A 161 -7.44 4.31 -19.27
C ASP A 161 -8.01 5.71 -18.98
N ASP A 162 -7.41 6.73 -19.60
CA ASP A 162 -7.73 8.14 -19.38
C ASP A 162 -8.56 8.77 -20.51
N SER A 163 -9.17 7.94 -21.38
CA SER A 163 -10.06 8.44 -22.42
C SER A 163 -11.21 9.24 -21.83
N GLY A 164 -11.33 10.49 -22.28
CA GLY A 164 -12.36 11.42 -21.79
C GLY A 164 -12.06 12.03 -20.42
N ILE A 165 -10.92 11.74 -19.80
CA ILE A 165 -10.49 12.34 -18.53
C ILE A 165 -9.61 13.56 -18.83
N PRO A 166 -10.00 14.77 -18.38
CA PRO A 166 -9.19 15.97 -18.55
C PRO A 166 -7.92 15.93 -17.68
N PRO A 167 -6.96 16.84 -17.91
CA PRO A 167 -5.72 16.88 -17.14
C PRO A 167 -5.93 16.98 -15.62
N PRO A 168 -4.93 16.54 -14.82
CA PRO A 168 -5.00 16.58 -13.36
C PRO A 168 -5.28 18.00 -12.84
N PRO A 169 -5.99 18.15 -11.69
CA PRO A 169 -6.21 19.45 -11.08
C PRO A 169 -4.90 20.20 -10.82
N SER A 170 -4.84 21.51 -11.08
CA SER A 170 -3.62 22.32 -10.90
C SER A 170 -3.07 22.34 -9.47
N LYS A 171 -3.92 22.03 -8.47
CA LYS A 171 -3.52 21.85 -7.06
C LYS A 171 -2.71 20.57 -6.81
N TRP A 172 -2.74 19.60 -7.73
CA TRP A 172 -2.01 18.35 -7.62
C TRP A 172 -0.51 18.60 -7.75
N LYS A 173 0.25 18.15 -6.75
CA LYS A 173 1.72 18.31 -6.67
C LYS A 173 2.45 16.97 -6.52
N GLY A 174 1.74 15.85 -6.65
CA GLY A 174 2.37 14.55 -6.60
C GLY A 174 3.17 14.26 -7.87
N SER A 175 3.82 13.10 -7.87
CA SER A 175 4.70 12.67 -8.95
C SER A 175 4.48 11.19 -9.25
N CYS A 176 4.99 10.76 -10.40
CA CYS A 176 5.04 9.37 -10.80
C CYS A 176 6.49 8.88 -10.73
N HIS A 177 6.75 7.80 -10.00
CA HIS A 177 8.07 7.18 -9.87
C HIS A 177 8.01 5.71 -10.27
N GLY A 178 9.11 5.20 -10.83
CA GLY A 178 9.22 3.80 -11.26
C GLY A 178 8.70 3.56 -12.68
N ALA A 179 8.32 2.31 -12.97
CA ALA A 179 7.86 1.87 -14.29
C ALA A 179 6.42 2.29 -14.62
N ALA A 180 5.61 2.69 -13.63
CA ALA A 180 4.23 3.09 -13.86
C ALA A 180 4.17 4.33 -14.77
N ARG A 181 3.50 4.18 -15.92
CA ARG A 181 3.21 5.30 -16.83
C ARG A 181 1.96 6.02 -16.37
N CYS A 182 2.13 7.05 -15.54
CA CYS A 182 1.02 7.93 -15.18
C CYS A 182 0.43 8.63 -16.41
N ASN A 183 -0.88 8.87 -16.36
CA ASN A 183 -1.68 9.53 -17.39
C ASN A 183 -2.69 10.47 -16.70
N ASN A 184 -3.75 10.92 -17.39
CA ASN A 184 -4.74 11.79 -16.74
C ASN A 184 -5.64 11.06 -15.74
N LYS A 185 -5.62 9.73 -15.70
CA LYS A 185 -6.41 8.88 -14.79
C LYS A 185 -5.62 8.41 -13.58
N LEU A 186 -4.47 7.76 -13.78
CA LEU A 186 -3.49 7.45 -12.76
C LEU A 186 -2.47 8.59 -12.73
N ILE A 187 -2.67 9.56 -11.85
CA ILE A 187 -1.94 10.85 -11.89
C ILE A 187 -0.73 10.89 -10.95
N GLY A 188 -0.51 9.82 -10.20
CA GLY A 188 0.64 9.64 -9.32
C GLY A 188 0.81 8.19 -8.92
N ALA A 189 2.08 7.77 -8.85
CA ALA A 189 2.49 6.46 -8.40
C ALA A 189 3.78 6.62 -7.59
N LYS A 190 3.76 6.20 -6.33
CA LYS A 190 4.94 6.17 -5.46
C LYS A 190 5.03 4.80 -4.81
N PHE A 191 6.24 4.37 -4.51
CA PHE A 191 6.47 3.16 -3.72
C PHE A 191 7.42 3.51 -2.58
N ARG A 192 7.19 2.91 -1.41
CA ARG A 192 8.03 3.14 -0.24
C ARG A 192 8.59 1.84 0.33
N ASN A 193 9.27 1.09 -0.53
CA ASN A 193 9.98 -0.13 -0.14
C ASN A 193 11.43 -0.09 -0.69
N PRO A 194 12.46 -0.15 0.18
CA PRO A 194 13.86 -0.18 -0.26
C PRO A 194 14.24 -1.45 -1.05
N ARG A 195 13.38 -2.48 -1.07
CA ARG A 195 13.57 -3.73 -1.82
C ARG A 195 12.74 -3.81 -3.11
N ALA A 196 11.82 -2.87 -3.33
CA ALA A 196 11.04 -2.79 -4.57
C ALA A 196 11.69 -1.79 -5.50
N TYR A 197 11.70 -2.08 -6.81
CA TYR A 197 12.32 -1.21 -7.83
C TYR A 197 11.30 -0.30 -8.53
N ASP A 198 10.01 -0.56 -8.36
CA ASP A 198 8.93 0.25 -8.91
C ASP A 198 7.64 0.14 -8.09
N SER A 199 6.60 0.80 -8.58
CA SER A 199 5.24 0.75 -8.03
C SER A 199 4.39 -0.36 -8.67
N GLY A 200 5.00 -1.38 -9.29
CA GLY A 200 4.30 -2.50 -9.91
C GLY A 200 3.55 -3.34 -8.89
N ASP A 201 2.48 -4.00 -9.33
CA ASP A 201 1.64 -4.84 -8.47
C ASP A 201 1.73 -6.32 -8.87
N ASP A 202 2.64 -7.05 -8.23
CA ASP A 202 2.81 -8.49 -8.45
C ASP A 202 1.76 -9.34 -7.70
N THR A 203 1.00 -8.72 -6.79
CA THR A 203 -0.01 -9.42 -5.97
C THR A 203 -1.41 -9.27 -6.56
N GLY A 204 -1.67 -8.19 -7.28
CA GLY A 204 -2.96 -7.83 -7.88
C GLY A 204 -3.92 -7.11 -6.93
N HIS A 205 -3.62 -7.04 -5.62
CA HIS A 205 -4.50 -6.45 -4.63
C HIS A 205 -4.64 -4.94 -4.84
N GLY A 206 -3.53 -4.22 -5.03
CA GLY A 206 -3.55 -2.77 -5.27
C GLY A 206 -4.27 -2.38 -6.54
N THR A 207 -4.12 -3.16 -7.62
CA THR A 207 -4.85 -3.00 -8.88
C THR A 207 -6.34 -3.22 -8.69
N HIS A 208 -6.73 -4.28 -7.97
CA HIS A 208 -8.13 -4.58 -7.69
C HIS A 208 -8.79 -3.53 -6.79
N THR A 209 -8.12 -3.10 -5.71
CA THR A 209 -8.62 -2.09 -4.79
C THR A 209 -8.71 -0.72 -5.46
N SER A 210 -7.67 -0.31 -6.19
CA SER A 210 -7.64 0.99 -6.88
C SER A 210 -8.67 1.05 -8.00
N SER A 211 -8.85 -0.03 -8.76
CA SER A 211 -9.93 -0.08 -9.74
C SER A 211 -11.29 -0.05 -9.05
N THR A 212 -11.52 -0.83 -7.99
CA THR A 212 -12.80 -0.78 -7.24
C THR A 212 -13.15 0.63 -6.75
N ALA A 213 -12.17 1.34 -6.20
CA ALA A 213 -12.34 2.70 -5.69
C ALA A 213 -12.52 3.72 -6.81
N ALA A 214 -11.70 3.63 -7.86
CA ALA A 214 -11.52 4.74 -8.78
C ALA A 214 -11.28 4.31 -10.24
N GLY A 215 -11.74 3.15 -10.70
CA GLY A 215 -11.54 2.68 -12.06
C GLY A 215 -12.44 3.38 -13.08
N ASN A 216 -11.98 3.51 -14.33
CA ASN A 216 -12.81 3.90 -15.45
C ASN A 216 -13.77 2.76 -15.85
N PHE A 217 -14.79 3.04 -16.65
CA PHE A 217 -15.73 2.02 -17.12
C PHE A 217 -15.03 1.02 -18.04
N VAL A 218 -15.15 -0.27 -17.73
CA VAL A 218 -14.62 -1.35 -18.57
C VAL A 218 -15.77 -2.20 -19.08
N SER A 219 -16.06 -2.11 -20.37
CA SER A 219 -17.09 -2.91 -21.03
C SER A 219 -16.61 -4.35 -21.27
N HIS A 220 -17.55 -5.30 -21.25
CA HIS A 220 -17.30 -6.72 -21.56
C HIS A 220 -16.28 -7.41 -20.63
N ALA A 221 -16.05 -6.87 -19.43
CA ALA A 221 -15.22 -7.53 -18.44
C ALA A 221 -15.91 -8.81 -17.94
N SER A 222 -15.11 -9.85 -17.71
CA SER A 222 -15.55 -11.09 -17.08
C SER A 222 -14.36 -11.82 -16.48
N ALA A 223 -14.59 -12.59 -15.42
CA ALA A 223 -13.60 -13.51 -14.89
C ALA A 223 -13.91 -14.92 -15.43
N HIS A 224 -13.13 -15.38 -16.42
CA HIS A 224 -13.38 -16.66 -17.10
C HIS A 224 -14.83 -16.83 -17.63
N GLY A 225 -15.44 -15.74 -18.11
CA GLY A 225 -16.82 -15.73 -18.59
C GLY A 225 -17.89 -15.51 -17.51
N LEU A 226 -17.53 -15.54 -16.23
CA LEU A 226 -18.45 -15.22 -15.13
C LEU A 226 -18.54 -13.71 -14.93
N GLY A 227 -19.74 -13.24 -14.56
CA GLY A 227 -19.97 -11.82 -14.23
C GLY A 227 -19.88 -10.88 -15.43
N ARG A 228 -20.09 -11.39 -16.65
CA ARG A 228 -19.93 -10.59 -17.88
C ARG A 228 -20.79 -9.32 -17.85
N GLY A 229 -20.17 -8.18 -18.00
CA GLY A 229 -20.86 -6.90 -17.99
C GLY A 229 -19.93 -5.70 -18.14
N THR A 230 -20.46 -4.52 -17.89
CA THR A 230 -19.64 -3.32 -17.71
C THR A 230 -19.31 -3.19 -16.23
N VAL A 231 -18.03 -3.10 -15.89
CA VAL A 231 -17.62 -2.86 -14.51
C VAL A 231 -17.82 -1.39 -14.17
N LEU A 232 -18.48 -1.19 -13.04
CA LEU A 232 -18.82 0.09 -12.45
C LEU A 232 -18.00 0.23 -11.16
N HIS A 233 -17.29 1.34 -10.99
CA HIS A 233 -16.39 1.60 -9.85
C HIS A 233 -16.89 2.82 -9.07
N MET A 234 -16.56 2.94 -7.77
CA MET A 234 -17.15 3.97 -6.89
C MET A 234 -17.00 5.40 -7.43
N HIS A 235 -15.88 5.67 -8.11
CA HIS A 235 -15.49 6.96 -8.66
C HIS A 235 -14.83 6.77 -10.02
N THR A 236 -15.05 7.66 -10.99
CA THR A 236 -14.43 7.54 -12.33
C THR A 236 -13.36 8.60 -12.61
N TRP A 237 -13.04 9.44 -11.63
CA TRP A 237 -12.03 10.49 -11.73
C TRP A 237 -10.66 10.06 -11.19
N PRO A 238 -9.61 10.90 -11.35
CA PRO A 238 -8.24 10.49 -11.13
C PRO A 238 -7.95 9.89 -9.75
N CYS A 239 -7.09 8.91 -9.73
CA CYS A 239 -6.56 8.31 -8.52
C CYS A 239 -5.03 8.29 -8.54
N THR A 240 -4.47 8.14 -7.35
CA THR A 240 -3.03 8.02 -7.15
C THR A 240 -2.80 6.73 -6.39
N GLY A 241 -1.97 5.86 -6.95
CA GLY A 241 -1.53 4.64 -6.30
C GLY A 241 -0.31 4.93 -5.43
N CYS A 242 -0.26 4.33 -4.26
CA CYS A 242 0.91 4.24 -3.42
C CYS A 242 1.15 2.77 -3.09
N ALA A 243 2.38 2.32 -3.25
CA ALA A 243 2.90 1.03 -2.81
C ALA A 243 3.70 1.15 -1.51
#